data_AF-A0A927B502-F1
#
_entry.id   AF-A0A927B502-F1
#
_cell.length_a   1.000
_cell.length_b   1.000
_cell.length_c   1.000
_cell.angle_alpha   90.00
_cell.angle_beta   90.00
_cell.angle_gamma   90.00
#
_symmetry.space_group_name_H-M   'P 1'
#
loop_
_entity.id
_entity.type
_entity.pdbx_description
1 polymer ?
#
loop_
_entity_poly.entity_id
_entity_poly.type
_entity_poly.pdbx_seq_one_letter_code
_entity_poly.pdbx_strand_id
1 'polypeptide(L)'
;MRLENEITLYQFAQGVRPIADLQDRFRQLDSGKQRKRFVHFYCRVREYEFEEADIEQALADCGLDTSDALYEYLNLHQLATGSTNVVCIPYTANPPGGSLDKAYTVLLHLYKTGYYRRFVFEKTDPADWTYQDLSDHAFVRELLTSHQALVEKIYANPSFRSEFASLAKLWYAEHLLAEEADHWEQEPPETQTNFDFVTYDELVTEKALATNKSWDAIGLLVNSVAKGLSVQYGLDLDKARNVMFAVIDKHAQETYHTELFE
;
A
#
# COMPACT_ATOMS: atom_id res chain seq x y z
N MET A 1 5.36 0.14 -1.04
CA MET A 1 5.81 -1.14 -0.45
C MET A 1 7.25 -1.42 -0.92
N ARG A 2 8.12 -1.99 -0.08
CA ARG A 2 9.49 -2.40 -0.52
C ARG A 2 9.44 -3.56 -1.52
N LEU A 3 10.42 -3.63 -2.42
CA LEU A 3 10.49 -4.64 -3.48
C LEU A 3 10.47 -6.08 -2.93
N GLU A 4 11.13 -6.34 -1.80
CA GLU A 4 11.15 -7.65 -1.14
C GLU A 4 9.76 -8.10 -0.71
N ASN A 5 8.94 -7.16 -0.23
CA ASN A 5 7.56 -7.41 0.15
C ASN A 5 6.71 -7.69 -1.09
N GLU A 6 6.96 -7.00 -2.20
CA GLU A 6 6.26 -7.27 -3.46
C GLU A 6 6.62 -8.65 -4.01
N ILE A 7 7.92 -8.99 -4.05
CA ILE A 7 8.39 -10.32 -4.46
C ILE A 7 7.74 -11.40 -3.60
N THR A 8 7.64 -11.18 -2.28
CA THR A 8 6.97 -12.11 -1.36
C THR A 8 5.49 -12.32 -1.74
N LEU A 9 4.77 -11.24 -2.07
CA LEU A 9 3.37 -11.33 -2.53
C LEU A 9 3.24 -12.10 -3.85
N TYR A 10 4.09 -11.78 -4.84
CA TYR A 10 4.07 -12.47 -6.13
C TYR A 10 4.47 -13.94 -6.01
N GLN A 11 5.47 -14.28 -5.18
CA GLN A 11 5.82 -15.67 -4.85
C GLN A 11 4.63 -16.43 -4.24
N PHE A 12 3.88 -15.79 -3.35
CA PHE A 12 2.65 -16.39 -2.82
C PHE A 12 1.61 -16.63 -3.92
N ALA A 13 1.39 -15.63 -4.79
CA ALA A 13 0.42 -15.74 -5.87
C ALA A 13 0.80 -16.81 -6.90
N GLN A 14 2.09 -17.01 -7.15
CA GLN A 14 2.64 -18.11 -7.97
C GLN A 14 2.61 -19.48 -7.28
N GLY A 15 2.27 -19.55 -5.98
CA GLY A 15 2.27 -20.78 -5.21
C GLY A 15 3.65 -21.24 -4.71
N VAL A 16 4.68 -20.40 -4.84
CA VAL A 16 6.03 -20.64 -4.33
C VAL A 16 6.08 -20.50 -2.81
N ARG A 17 5.30 -19.56 -2.25
CA ARG A 17 5.26 -19.26 -0.82
C ARG A 17 3.88 -19.58 -0.23
N PRO A 18 3.79 -20.18 0.98
CA PRO A 18 2.51 -20.47 1.62
C PRO A 18 1.83 -19.19 2.13
N ILE A 19 0.49 -19.21 2.21
CA ILE A 19 -0.30 -18.09 2.75
C ILE A 19 0.04 -17.79 4.22
N ALA A 20 0.37 -18.83 4.99
CA ALA A 20 0.69 -18.73 6.41
C ALA A 20 1.85 -17.75 6.67
N ASP A 21 2.87 -17.73 5.81
CA ASP A 21 4.00 -16.79 5.93
C ASP A 21 3.55 -15.32 5.90
N LEU A 22 2.59 -14.98 5.05
CA LEU A 22 2.06 -13.62 4.92
C LEU A 22 1.15 -13.27 6.09
N GLN A 23 0.32 -14.21 6.52
CA GLN A 23 -0.55 -14.04 7.68
C GLN A 23 0.26 -13.85 8.97
N ASP A 24 1.31 -14.65 9.18
CA ASP A 24 2.14 -14.56 10.38
C ASP A 24 2.93 -13.25 10.42
N ARG A 25 3.46 -12.79 9.29
CA ARG A 25 4.09 -11.47 9.19
C ARG A 25 3.08 -10.35 9.49
N PHE A 26 1.87 -10.45 8.97
CA PHE A 26 0.83 -9.46 9.23
C PHE A 26 0.44 -9.41 10.72
N ARG A 27 0.32 -10.56 11.38
CA ARG A 27 0.00 -10.66 12.81
C ARG A 27 1.09 -10.11 13.73
N GLN A 28 2.34 -10.09 13.28
CA GLN A 28 3.48 -9.56 14.06
C GLN A 28 3.54 -8.03 14.04
N LEU A 29 2.79 -7.37 13.16
CA LEU A 29 2.68 -5.91 13.11
C LEU A 29 1.76 -5.41 14.23
N ASP A 30 2.04 -4.21 14.75
CA ASP A 30 1.09 -3.48 15.59
C ASP A 30 -0.17 -3.08 14.79
N SER A 31 -1.24 -2.69 15.49
CA SER A 31 -2.53 -2.37 14.87
C SER A 31 -2.45 -1.26 13.83
N GLY A 32 -1.61 -0.24 14.06
CA GLY A 32 -1.41 0.87 13.12
C GLY A 32 -0.72 0.39 11.84
N LYS A 33 0.36 -0.39 11.96
CA LYS A 33 1.05 -1.01 10.83
C LYS A 33 0.18 -2.03 10.09
N GLN A 34 -0.61 -2.85 10.80
CA GLN A 34 -1.58 -3.76 10.20
C GLN A 34 -2.58 -2.99 9.34
N ARG A 35 -3.11 -1.88 9.86
CA ARG A 35 -4.05 -1.03 9.13
C ARG A 35 -3.43 -0.43 7.87
N LYS A 36 -2.23 0.17 7.98
CA LYS A 36 -1.49 0.72 6.84
C LYS A 36 -1.24 -0.37 5.78
N ARG A 37 -0.75 -1.54 6.21
CA ARG A 37 -0.47 -2.68 5.32
C ARG A 37 -1.74 -3.19 4.64
N PHE A 38 -2.84 -3.30 5.37
CA PHE A 38 -4.13 -3.72 4.85
C PHE A 38 -4.66 -2.76 3.79
N VAL A 39 -4.66 -1.45 4.07
CA VAL A 39 -5.14 -0.43 3.10
C VAL A 39 -4.28 -0.43 1.83
N HIS A 40 -2.96 -0.46 1.97
CA HIS A 40 -2.06 -0.51 0.82
C HIS A 40 -2.29 -1.78 -0.01
N PHE A 41 -2.51 -2.93 0.64
CA PHE A 41 -2.77 -4.18 -0.06
C PHE A 41 -4.15 -4.21 -0.72
N TYR A 42 -5.18 -3.67 -0.05
CA TYR A 42 -6.51 -3.49 -0.61
C TYR A 42 -6.46 -2.65 -1.90
N CYS A 43 -5.76 -1.51 -1.90
CA CYS A 43 -5.58 -0.69 -3.09
C CYS A 43 -4.91 -1.47 -4.23
N ARG A 44 -3.91 -2.31 -3.93
CA ARG A 44 -3.27 -3.17 -4.94
C ARG A 44 -4.22 -4.23 -5.49
N VAL A 45 -5.04 -4.85 -4.64
CA VAL A 45 -6.07 -5.81 -5.09
C VAL A 45 -7.02 -5.14 -6.06
N ARG A 46 -7.44 -3.90 -5.81
CA ARG A 46 -8.33 -3.14 -6.71
C ARG A 46 -7.78 -2.87 -8.11
N GLU A 47 -6.47 -2.96 -8.31
CA GLU A 47 -5.84 -2.78 -9.64
C GLU A 47 -6.08 -4.00 -10.56
N TYR A 48 -6.56 -5.11 -10.00
CA TYR A 48 -6.96 -6.28 -10.77
C TYR A 48 -8.43 -6.21 -11.15
N GLU A 49 -8.72 -6.75 -12.34
CA GLU A 49 -10.08 -6.94 -12.81
C GLU A 49 -10.58 -8.30 -12.30
N PHE A 50 -11.67 -8.27 -11.54
CA PHE A 50 -12.31 -9.46 -11.00
C PHE A 50 -13.63 -9.73 -11.70
N GLU A 51 -13.95 -11.01 -11.88
CA GLU A 51 -15.30 -11.46 -12.16
C GLU A 51 -16.01 -11.88 -10.87
N GLU A 52 -17.34 -11.92 -10.86
CA GLU A 52 -18.11 -12.40 -9.69
C GLU A 52 -17.65 -13.81 -9.26
N ALA A 53 -17.34 -14.68 -10.23
CA ALA A 53 -16.84 -16.02 -9.97
C ALA A 53 -15.48 -16.03 -9.21
N ASP A 54 -14.61 -15.05 -9.47
CA ASP A 54 -13.32 -14.94 -8.74
C ASP A 54 -13.54 -14.62 -7.27
N ILE A 55 -14.53 -13.75 -7.00
CA ILE A 55 -14.90 -13.32 -5.66
C ILE A 55 -15.54 -14.46 -4.89
N GLU A 56 -16.48 -15.17 -5.52
CA GLU A 56 -17.13 -16.35 -4.92
C GLU A 56 -16.10 -17.43 -4.58
N GLN A 57 -15.15 -17.70 -5.49
CA GLN A 57 -14.08 -18.67 -5.23
C GLN A 57 -13.18 -18.23 -4.08
N ALA A 58 -12.76 -16.97 -4.03
CA ALA A 58 -11.91 -16.46 -2.95
C ALA A 58 -12.59 -16.50 -1.58
N LEU A 59 -13.90 -16.22 -1.53
CA LEU A 59 -14.70 -16.37 -0.32
C LEU A 59 -14.83 -17.84 0.08
N ALA A 60 -15.13 -18.73 -0.87
CA ALA A 60 -15.26 -20.15 -0.63
C ALA A 60 -13.96 -20.77 -0.08
N ASP A 61 -12.80 -20.36 -0.60
CA ASP A 61 -11.48 -20.77 -0.09
C ASP A 61 -11.26 -20.34 1.38
N CYS A 62 -11.92 -19.27 1.82
CA CYS A 62 -11.91 -18.79 3.20
C CYS A 62 -13.02 -19.42 4.06
N GLY A 63 -13.85 -20.31 3.50
CA GLY A 63 -15.04 -20.85 4.16
C GLY A 63 -16.17 -19.83 4.36
N LEU A 64 -16.24 -18.81 3.50
CA LEU A 64 -17.20 -17.71 3.53
C LEU A 64 -18.10 -17.72 2.30
N ASP A 65 -19.17 -16.93 2.35
CA ASP A 65 -20.07 -16.68 1.21
C ASP A 65 -20.38 -15.18 1.09
N THR A 66 -21.22 -14.81 0.12
CA THR A 66 -21.61 -13.42 -0.15
C THR A 66 -22.52 -12.82 0.91
N SER A 67 -22.99 -13.61 1.88
CA SER A 67 -23.76 -13.13 3.04
C SER A 67 -22.89 -12.74 4.23
N ASP A 68 -21.58 -13.07 4.22
CA ASP A 68 -20.65 -12.65 5.27
C ASP A 68 -20.47 -11.13 5.26
N ALA A 69 -20.45 -10.52 6.45
CA ALA A 69 -20.29 -9.08 6.60
C ALA A 69 -18.98 -8.53 6.01
N LEU A 70 -17.96 -9.38 5.82
CA LEU A 70 -16.73 -9.03 5.10
C LEU A 70 -16.97 -8.72 3.63
N TYR A 71 -18.00 -9.30 3.00
CA TYR A 71 -18.36 -9.01 1.61
C TYR A 71 -18.68 -7.52 1.42
N GLU A 72 -19.51 -6.98 2.31
CA GLU A 72 -19.87 -5.55 2.32
C GLU A 72 -18.71 -4.68 2.82
N TYR A 73 -18.02 -5.10 3.89
CA TYR A 73 -16.90 -4.34 4.44
C TYR A 73 -15.79 -4.09 3.41
N LEU A 74 -15.46 -5.10 2.61
CA LEU A 74 -14.45 -5.02 1.55
C LEU A 74 -15.00 -4.47 0.23
N ASN A 75 -16.28 -4.10 0.16
CA ASN A 75 -16.95 -3.65 -1.05
C ASN A 75 -16.72 -4.59 -2.24
N LEU A 76 -16.79 -5.91 -2.02
CA LEU A 76 -16.39 -6.89 -3.04
C LEU A 76 -17.23 -6.77 -4.32
N HIS A 77 -18.51 -6.41 -4.22
CA HIS A 77 -19.36 -6.13 -5.38
C HIS A 77 -18.79 -5.03 -6.30
N GLN A 78 -18.08 -4.04 -5.76
CA GLN A 78 -17.46 -2.97 -6.56
C GLN A 78 -16.23 -3.46 -7.32
N LEU A 79 -15.53 -4.46 -6.78
CA LEU A 79 -14.37 -5.06 -7.43
C LEU A 79 -14.78 -5.82 -8.70
N ALA A 80 -15.91 -6.53 -8.67
CA ALA A 80 -16.44 -7.23 -9.84
C ALA A 80 -17.03 -6.31 -10.91
N THR A 81 -17.58 -5.16 -10.51
CA THR A 81 -18.24 -4.23 -11.45
C THR A 81 -17.26 -3.24 -12.11
N GLY A 82 -15.98 -3.28 -11.74
CA GLY A 82 -14.96 -2.37 -12.29
C GLY A 82 -15.21 -0.89 -11.98
N SER A 83 -16.03 -0.59 -10.96
CA SER A 83 -16.35 0.78 -10.59
C SER A 83 -15.17 1.44 -9.88
N THR A 84 -14.31 2.10 -10.66
CA THR A 84 -13.12 2.81 -10.16
C THR A 84 -13.43 4.21 -9.60
N ASN A 85 -14.66 4.71 -9.81
CA ASN A 85 -14.99 6.13 -9.60
C ASN A 85 -15.19 6.53 -8.15
N VAL A 86 -15.29 5.57 -7.22
CA VAL A 86 -15.33 5.86 -5.78
C VAL A 86 -14.29 5.00 -5.07
N VAL A 87 -13.38 5.65 -4.35
CA VAL A 87 -12.40 4.97 -3.50
C VAL A 87 -13.07 4.72 -2.15
N CYS A 88 -13.76 3.57 -2.02
CA CYS A 88 -14.24 3.09 -0.73
C CYS A 88 -13.12 2.27 -0.06
N ILE A 89 -12.16 2.95 0.56
CA ILE A 89 -11.29 2.29 1.54
C ILE A 89 -12.20 1.92 2.72
N PRO A 90 -12.16 0.67 3.23
CA PRO A 90 -12.99 0.28 4.36
C PRO A 90 -12.79 1.26 5.52
N TYR A 91 -13.78 2.10 5.84
CA TYR A 91 -13.58 3.31 6.64
C TYR A 91 -13.33 3.01 8.12
N THR A 92 -13.88 1.91 8.64
CA THR A 92 -13.72 1.55 10.05
C THR A 92 -12.39 0.85 10.31
N ALA A 93 -11.72 1.24 11.41
CA ALA A 93 -10.47 0.66 11.87
C ALA A 93 -10.59 -0.86 12.07
N ASN A 94 -11.74 -1.33 12.57
CA ASN A 94 -12.02 -2.74 12.80
C ASN A 94 -13.07 -3.27 11.80
N PRO A 95 -12.82 -4.42 11.15
CA PRO A 95 -13.80 -5.11 10.33
C PRO A 95 -14.86 -5.82 11.20
N PRO A 96 -15.97 -6.29 10.60
CA PRO A 96 -16.87 -7.24 11.24
C PRO A 96 -16.10 -8.44 11.82
N GLY A 97 -16.26 -8.71 13.12
CA GLY A 97 -15.50 -9.75 13.83
C GLY A 97 -14.21 -9.25 14.51
N GLY A 98 -13.88 -7.96 14.44
CA GLY A 98 -12.95 -7.28 15.33
C GLY A 98 -11.48 -7.27 14.93
N SER A 99 -11.00 -8.19 14.08
CA SER A 99 -9.59 -8.23 13.63
C SER A 99 -9.46 -8.18 12.11
N LEU A 100 -8.47 -7.42 11.62
CA LEU A 100 -8.11 -7.33 10.21
C LEU A 100 -7.59 -8.66 9.62
N ASP A 101 -7.21 -9.63 10.43
CA ASP A 101 -6.67 -10.92 9.98
C ASP A 101 -7.58 -11.63 8.95
N LYS A 102 -8.88 -11.70 9.25
CA LYS A 102 -9.85 -12.39 8.39
C LYS A 102 -10.05 -11.62 7.08
N ALA A 103 -10.16 -10.29 7.16
CA ALA A 103 -10.27 -9.42 6.00
C ALA A 103 -9.01 -9.48 5.11
N TYR A 104 -7.82 -9.46 5.72
CA TYR A 104 -6.54 -9.60 5.03
C TYR A 104 -6.41 -10.96 4.33
N THR A 105 -6.90 -12.03 4.96
CA THR A 105 -6.93 -13.37 4.36
C THR A 105 -7.80 -13.39 3.10
N VAL A 106 -9.01 -12.81 3.14
CA VAL A 106 -9.86 -12.69 1.94
C VAL A 106 -9.15 -11.93 0.82
N LEU A 107 -8.45 -10.83 1.15
CA LEU A 107 -7.66 -10.08 0.16
C LEU A 107 -6.51 -10.91 -0.43
N LEU A 108 -5.86 -11.76 0.36
CA LEU A 108 -4.81 -12.64 -0.15
C LEU A 108 -5.36 -13.65 -1.16
N HIS A 109 -6.53 -14.24 -0.88
CA HIS A 109 -7.18 -15.15 -1.83
C HIS A 109 -7.62 -14.42 -3.10
N LEU A 110 -8.25 -13.26 -2.99
CA LEU A 110 -8.61 -12.42 -4.14
C LEU A 110 -7.37 -12.07 -4.98
N TYR A 111 -6.32 -11.55 -4.34
CA TYR A 111 -5.07 -11.22 -5.01
C TYR A 111 -4.50 -12.41 -5.79
N LYS A 112 -4.46 -13.59 -5.17
CA LYS A 112 -3.96 -14.80 -5.82
C LYS A 112 -4.78 -15.17 -7.06
N THR A 113 -6.10 -15.11 -6.97
CA THR A 113 -7.00 -15.40 -8.10
C THR A 113 -6.80 -14.39 -9.24
N GLY A 114 -6.85 -13.10 -8.95
CA GLY A 114 -6.68 -12.03 -9.94
C GLY A 114 -5.29 -12.05 -10.60
N TYR A 115 -4.25 -12.27 -9.79
CA TYR A 115 -2.88 -12.40 -10.30
C TYR A 115 -2.74 -13.63 -11.21
N TYR A 116 -3.22 -14.80 -10.78
CA TYR A 116 -3.02 -16.05 -11.52
C TYR A 116 -3.64 -15.99 -12.91
N ARG A 117 -4.81 -15.34 -13.05
CA ARG A 117 -5.43 -15.08 -14.35
C ARG A 117 -4.48 -14.35 -15.29
N ARG A 118 -3.88 -13.23 -14.86
CA ARG A 118 -2.90 -12.47 -15.66
C ARG A 118 -1.62 -13.26 -15.91
N PHE A 119 -1.08 -13.92 -14.88
CA PHE A 119 0.15 -14.70 -14.96
C PHE A 119 0.12 -15.77 -16.07
N VAL A 120 -1.02 -16.46 -16.25
CA VAL A 120 -1.15 -17.48 -17.30
C VAL A 120 -0.92 -16.91 -18.70
N PHE A 121 -1.31 -15.66 -18.94
CA PHE A 121 -1.14 -14.97 -20.22
C PHE A 121 0.21 -14.24 -20.34
N GLU A 122 0.70 -13.66 -19.25
CA GLU A 122 1.83 -12.72 -19.27
C GLU A 122 3.18 -13.36 -18.92
N LYS A 123 3.22 -14.60 -18.41
CA LYS A 123 4.47 -15.27 -17.98
C LYS A 123 5.58 -15.40 -19.02
N THR A 124 5.28 -15.14 -20.30
CA THR A 124 6.28 -15.17 -21.38
C THR A 124 6.86 -13.80 -21.71
N ASP A 125 6.38 -12.71 -21.10
CA ASP A 125 6.91 -11.37 -21.32
C ASP A 125 8.19 -11.16 -20.48
N PRO A 126 9.38 -11.05 -21.09
CA PRO A 126 10.62 -10.81 -20.36
C PRO A 126 10.73 -9.37 -19.83
N ALA A 127 9.88 -8.43 -20.27
CA ALA A 127 9.95 -7.03 -19.84
C ALA A 127 9.33 -6.79 -18.45
N ASP A 128 8.40 -7.67 -18.04
CA ASP A 128 7.75 -7.62 -16.75
C ASP A 128 8.25 -8.74 -15.83
N TRP A 129 9.02 -8.36 -14.81
CA TRP A 129 9.55 -9.30 -13.84
C TRP A 129 8.46 -9.91 -12.95
N THR A 130 7.30 -9.27 -12.82
CA THR A 130 6.22 -9.69 -11.90
C THR A 130 5.57 -11.00 -12.34
N TYR A 131 5.70 -11.39 -13.61
CA TYR A 131 5.22 -12.66 -14.16
C TYR A 131 6.34 -13.65 -14.51
N GLN A 132 7.59 -13.33 -14.18
CA GLN A 132 8.69 -14.29 -14.32
C GLN A 132 8.67 -15.33 -13.19
N ASP A 133 9.45 -16.39 -13.33
CA ASP A 133 9.54 -17.45 -12.32
C ASP A 133 10.28 -16.96 -11.07
N LEU A 134 9.53 -16.62 -10.02
CA LEU A 134 10.08 -16.16 -8.75
C LEU A 134 10.48 -17.31 -7.81
N SER A 135 10.39 -18.56 -8.28
CA SER A 135 11.01 -19.70 -7.59
C SER A 135 12.53 -19.78 -7.87
N ASP A 136 13.01 -19.16 -8.95
CA ASP A 136 14.45 -19.07 -9.23
C ASP A 136 15.14 -18.05 -8.31
N HIS A 137 15.85 -18.57 -7.32
CA HIS A 137 16.63 -17.76 -6.39
C HIS A 137 17.74 -16.94 -7.04
N ALA A 138 18.30 -17.38 -8.17
CA ALA A 138 19.31 -16.61 -8.89
C ALA A 138 18.68 -15.37 -9.51
N PHE A 139 17.56 -15.54 -10.21
CA PHE A 139 16.77 -14.44 -10.78
C PHE A 139 16.34 -13.44 -9.70
N VAL A 140 15.73 -13.91 -8.60
CA VAL A 140 15.29 -13.04 -7.50
C VAL A 140 16.46 -12.23 -6.91
N ARG A 141 17.64 -12.85 -6.78
CA ARG A 141 18.84 -12.16 -6.27
C ARG A 141 19.33 -11.10 -7.24
N GLU A 142 19.36 -11.41 -8.53
CA GLU A 142 19.76 -10.46 -9.58
C GLU A 142 18.81 -9.26 -9.63
N LEU A 143 17.51 -9.50 -9.53
CA LEU A 143 16.48 -8.47 -9.47
C LEU A 143 16.70 -7.53 -8.28
N LEU A 144 16.87 -8.08 -7.07
CA LEU A 144 17.14 -7.29 -5.87
C LEU A 144 18.46 -6.51 -5.95
N THR A 145 19.52 -7.15 -6.45
CA THR A 145 20.84 -6.52 -6.61
C THR A 145 20.79 -5.36 -7.60
N SER A 146 20.11 -5.55 -8.73
CA SER A 146 19.93 -4.54 -9.77
C SER A 146 19.09 -3.37 -9.25
N HIS A 147 18.03 -3.65 -8.50
CA HIS A 147 17.21 -2.63 -7.85
C HIS A 147 18.04 -1.81 -6.85
N GLN A 148 18.78 -2.46 -5.95
CA GLN A 148 19.62 -1.77 -4.97
C GLN A 148 20.68 -0.91 -5.66
N ALA A 149 21.37 -1.43 -6.68
CA ALA A 149 22.36 -0.67 -7.43
C ALA A 149 21.76 0.58 -8.07
N LEU A 150 20.52 0.50 -8.57
CA LEU A 150 19.80 1.65 -9.11
C LEU A 150 19.41 2.65 -8.03
N VAL A 151 18.93 2.19 -6.88
CA VAL A 151 18.62 3.05 -5.71
C VAL A 151 19.87 3.81 -5.27
N GLU A 152 21.02 3.14 -5.10
CA GLU A 152 22.28 3.79 -4.72
C GLU A 152 22.73 4.80 -5.78
N LYS A 153 22.62 4.45 -7.07
CA LYS A 153 22.95 5.36 -8.17
C LYS A 153 22.11 6.63 -8.15
N ILE A 154 20.81 6.51 -7.90
CA ILE A 154 19.89 7.65 -7.84
C ILE A 154 20.11 8.47 -6.58
N TYR A 155 20.32 7.81 -5.43
CA TYR A 155 20.56 8.49 -4.17
C TYR A 155 21.87 9.31 -4.18
N ALA A 156 22.91 8.78 -4.84
CA ALA A 156 24.16 9.50 -5.04
C ALA A 156 24.07 10.64 -6.08
N ASN A 157 22.97 10.73 -6.84
CA ASN A 157 22.82 11.74 -7.87
C ASN A 157 22.41 13.11 -7.28
N PRO A 158 23.21 14.16 -7.44
CA PRO A 158 22.90 15.47 -6.86
C PRO A 158 21.65 16.14 -7.46
N SER A 159 21.21 15.75 -8.66
CA SER A 159 20.10 16.41 -9.38
C SER A 159 18.73 16.30 -8.73
N PHE A 160 18.51 15.34 -7.82
CA PHE A 160 17.21 15.13 -7.14
C PHE A 160 17.32 15.16 -5.61
N ARG A 161 18.50 15.52 -5.08
CA ARG A 161 18.79 15.36 -3.65
C ARG A 161 17.87 16.20 -2.77
N SER A 162 17.59 17.43 -3.18
CA SER A 162 16.68 18.34 -2.48
C SER A 162 15.25 17.82 -2.45
N GLU A 163 14.81 17.19 -3.54
CA GLU A 163 13.47 16.67 -3.74
C GLU A 163 13.26 15.44 -2.85
N PHE A 164 14.21 14.49 -2.85
CA PHE A 164 14.16 13.34 -1.96
C PHE A 164 14.19 13.75 -0.48
N ALA A 165 15.03 14.72 -0.11
CA ALA A 165 15.07 15.23 1.26
C ALA A 165 13.76 15.92 1.66
N SER A 166 13.17 16.69 0.75
CA SER A 166 11.88 17.36 0.99
C SER A 166 10.76 16.36 1.16
N LEU A 167 10.70 15.35 0.28
CA LEU A 167 9.74 14.27 0.35
C LEU A 167 9.88 13.48 1.67
N ALA A 168 11.08 13.03 2.00
CA ALA A 168 11.33 12.31 3.26
C ALA A 168 10.91 13.12 4.49
N LYS A 169 11.21 14.42 4.50
CA LYS A 169 10.80 15.32 5.58
C LYS A 169 9.27 15.45 5.68
N LEU A 170 8.59 15.61 4.55
CA LEU A 170 7.13 15.73 4.51
C LEU A 170 6.47 14.43 5.02
N TRP A 171 6.93 13.27 4.55
CA TRP A 171 6.43 11.99 5.05
C TRP A 171 6.72 11.74 6.52
N TYR A 172 7.91 12.12 7.00
CA TYR A 172 8.25 11.99 8.41
C TYR A 172 7.36 12.88 9.29
N ALA A 173 7.08 14.12 8.86
CA ALA A 173 6.17 15.00 9.57
C ALA A 173 4.75 14.42 9.64
N GLU A 174 4.24 13.86 8.54
CA GLU A 174 2.95 13.15 8.53
C GLU A 174 2.97 11.91 9.44
N HIS A 175 4.09 11.17 9.46
CA HIS A 175 4.25 10.00 10.33
C HIS A 175 4.14 10.39 11.82
N LEU A 176 4.85 11.44 12.23
CA LEU A 176 4.78 11.96 13.60
C LEU A 176 3.38 12.45 13.96
N LEU A 177 2.71 13.16 13.05
CA LEU A 177 1.34 13.62 13.28
C LEU A 177 0.34 12.45 13.43
N ALA A 178 0.54 11.36 12.69
CA ALA A 178 -0.28 10.17 12.80
C ALA A 178 -0.03 9.44 14.13
N GLU A 179 1.23 9.29 14.56
CA GLU A 179 1.58 8.70 15.86
C GLU A 179 1.04 9.54 17.03
N GLU A 180 1.11 10.87 16.92
CA GLU A 180 0.52 11.77 17.91
C GLU A 180 -1.00 11.60 17.97
N ALA A 181 -1.70 11.50 16.83
CA ALA A 181 -3.15 11.33 16.79
C ALA A 181 -3.61 10.01 17.43
N ASP A 182 -2.90 8.90 17.19
CA ASP A 182 -3.19 7.59 17.79
C ASP A 182 -3.03 7.60 19.33
N HIS A 183 -2.24 8.51 19.90
CA HIS A 183 -2.11 8.68 21.35
C HIS A 183 -3.25 9.46 22.01
N TRP A 184 -4.06 10.20 21.26
CA TRP A 184 -5.18 10.99 21.81
C TRP A 184 -6.54 10.26 21.78
N GLU A 185 -6.66 9.07 21.18
CA GLU A 185 -7.91 8.28 21.15
C GLU A 185 -8.27 7.58 22.48
N GLN A 186 -7.64 7.95 23.62
CA GLN A 186 -7.90 7.28 24.91
C GLN A 186 -8.99 7.91 25.79
N GLU A 187 -9.53 9.09 25.48
CA GLU A 187 -10.67 9.61 26.24
C GLU A 187 -11.99 9.28 25.53
N PRO A 188 -12.91 8.51 26.15
CA PRO A 188 -14.22 8.29 25.57
C PRO A 188 -14.87 9.66 25.34
N PRO A 189 -15.47 9.93 24.17
CA PRO A 189 -16.07 11.22 23.90
C PRO A 189 -17.12 11.47 24.98
N GLU A 190 -16.91 12.52 25.79
CA GLU A 190 -17.97 13.02 26.66
C GLU A 190 -19.18 13.27 25.76
N THR A 191 -20.31 12.66 26.11
CA THR A 191 -21.55 12.81 25.35
C THR A 191 -21.86 14.30 25.23
N GLN A 192 -21.61 14.88 24.05
CA GLN A 192 -21.74 16.31 23.84
C GLN A 192 -23.23 16.65 23.80
N THR A 193 -23.79 17.10 24.92
CA THR A 193 -25.20 17.49 25.03
C THR A 193 -25.46 18.92 24.54
N ASN A 194 -24.42 19.65 24.15
CA ASN A 194 -24.49 20.97 23.54
C ASN A 194 -23.78 20.95 22.19
N PHE A 195 -24.53 21.21 21.13
CA PHE A 195 -23.97 21.45 19.81
C PHE A 195 -23.56 22.92 19.72
N ASP A 196 -22.31 23.21 20.05
CA ASP A 196 -21.69 24.44 19.55
C ASP A 196 -21.35 24.20 18.08
N PHE A 197 -22.00 24.97 17.20
CA PHE A 197 -21.73 24.92 15.78
C PHE A 197 -20.31 25.42 15.54
N VAL A 198 -19.44 24.54 15.01
CA VAL A 198 -18.09 24.90 14.55
C VAL A 198 -18.20 26.03 13.54
N THR A 199 -17.55 27.15 13.82
CA THR A 199 -17.54 28.31 12.93
C THR A 199 -16.72 28.01 11.68
N TYR A 200 -17.03 28.67 10.55
CA TYR A 200 -16.27 28.50 9.31
C TYR A 200 -14.77 28.81 9.51
N ASP A 201 -14.45 29.76 10.39
CA ASP A 201 -13.05 30.08 10.72
C ASP A 201 -12.36 28.98 11.54
N GLU A 202 -13.05 28.30 12.45
CA GLU A 202 -12.53 27.11 13.17
C GLU A 202 -12.34 25.94 12.21
N LEU A 203 -13.28 25.70 11.30
CA LEU A 203 -13.16 24.67 10.26
C LEU A 203 -12.04 24.98 9.26
N VAL A 204 -11.71 26.27 9.08
CA VAL A 204 -10.60 26.74 8.24
C VAL A 204 -9.24 26.71 8.96
N THR A 205 -9.22 26.84 10.28
CA THR A 205 -7.99 26.87 11.09
C THR A 205 -7.63 25.52 11.71
N GLU A 206 -8.57 24.58 11.84
CA GLU A 206 -8.29 23.24 12.33
C GLU A 206 -7.48 22.41 11.32
N LYS A 207 -6.56 21.61 11.88
CA LYS A 207 -5.56 20.74 11.24
C LYS A 207 -6.01 19.99 9.97
N ALA A 208 -7.30 19.77 9.77
CA ALA A 208 -7.89 19.12 8.60
C ALA A 208 -7.57 19.80 7.25
N LEU A 209 -7.37 21.13 7.20
CA LEU A 209 -6.92 21.81 5.98
C LEU A 209 -5.40 21.85 5.82
N ALA A 210 -4.65 21.74 6.92
CA ALA A 210 -3.20 21.66 6.87
C ALA A 210 -2.72 20.30 6.35
N THR A 211 -3.39 19.22 6.75
CA THR A 211 -3.14 17.86 6.23
C THR A 211 -3.49 17.76 4.74
N ASN A 212 -4.58 18.38 4.28
CA ASN A 212 -4.95 18.29 2.85
C ASN A 212 -3.89 18.99 1.95
N LYS A 213 -3.33 20.12 2.39
CA LYS A 213 -2.27 20.83 1.65
C LYS A 213 -0.93 20.08 1.62
N SER A 214 -0.57 19.37 2.69
CA SER A 214 0.65 18.55 2.71
C SER A 214 0.53 17.36 1.77
N TRP A 215 -0.62 16.68 1.75
CA TRP A 215 -0.89 15.59 0.80
C TRP A 215 -0.88 16.04 -0.66
N ASP A 216 -1.45 17.22 -0.97
CA ASP A 216 -1.37 17.79 -2.32
C ASP A 216 0.08 18.09 -2.72
N ALA A 217 0.87 18.68 -1.81
CA ALA A 217 2.28 18.99 -2.05
C ALA A 217 3.12 17.71 -2.24
N ILE A 218 2.90 16.69 -1.41
CA ILE A 218 3.51 15.36 -1.55
C ILE A 218 3.13 14.78 -2.91
N GLY A 219 1.85 14.77 -3.27
CA GLY A 219 1.36 14.23 -4.54
C GLY A 219 1.97 14.92 -5.77
N LEU A 220 2.09 16.24 -5.75
CA LEU A 220 2.74 17.00 -6.82
C LEU A 220 4.23 16.68 -6.93
N LEU A 221 4.95 16.68 -5.81
CA LEU A 221 6.38 16.37 -5.77
C LEU A 221 6.66 14.94 -6.23
N VAL A 222 5.88 13.97 -5.75
CA VAL A 222 5.94 12.56 -6.18
C VAL A 222 5.81 12.44 -7.68
N ASN A 223 4.78 13.04 -8.26
CA ASN A 223 4.54 12.93 -9.69
C ASN A 223 5.63 13.64 -10.51
N SER A 224 6.15 14.77 -10.02
CA SER A 224 7.25 15.48 -10.67
C SER A 224 8.55 14.66 -10.66
N VAL A 225 8.94 14.16 -9.48
CA VAL A 225 10.17 13.37 -9.30
C VAL A 225 10.07 12.05 -10.07
N ALA A 226 8.96 11.33 -9.96
CA ALA A 226 8.77 10.08 -10.70
C ALA A 226 8.87 10.27 -12.23
N LYS A 227 8.28 11.36 -12.77
CA LYS A 227 8.45 11.71 -14.20
C LYS A 227 9.89 12.04 -14.55
N GLY A 228 10.58 12.81 -13.70
CA GLY A 228 11.99 13.14 -13.89
C GLY A 228 12.88 11.89 -13.92
N LEU A 229 12.65 10.95 -12.99
CA LEU A 229 13.37 9.68 -12.93
C LEU A 229 13.03 8.78 -14.13
N SER A 230 11.77 8.72 -14.53
CA SER A 230 11.32 7.97 -15.72
C SER A 230 12.08 8.42 -16.97
N VAL A 231 12.16 9.74 -17.21
CA VAL A 231 12.87 10.31 -18.37
C VAL A 231 14.38 10.09 -18.26
N GLN A 232 14.99 10.37 -17.10
CA GLN A 232 16.45 10.33 -16.95
C GLN A 232 17.03 8.91 -16.96
N TYR A 233 16.29 7.93 -16.44
CA TYR A 233 16.75 6.55 -16.31
C TYR A 233 16.05 5.57 -17.27
N GLY A 234 15.15 6.05 -18.13
CA GLY A 234 14.41 5.22 -19.07
C GLY A 234 13.49 4.21 -18.37
N LEU A 235 12.96 4.58 -17.21
CA LEU A 235 12.09 3.71 -16.41
C LEU A 235 10.64 3.94 -16.81
N ASP A 236 9.84 2.88 -16.78
CA ASP A 236 8.39 3.01 -16.67
C ASP A 236 8.03 3.83 -15.41
N LEU A 237 6.88 4.51 -15.43
CA LEU A 237 6.49 5.42 -14.36
C LEU A 237 6.31 4.70 -13.01
N ASP A 238 5.80 3.47 -12.99
CA ASP A 238 5.61 2.71 -11.76
C ASP A 238 6.94 2.18 -11.24
N LYS A 239 7.83 1.72 -12.14
CA LYS A 239 9.23 1.41 -11.78
C LYS A 239 9.94 2.65 -11.21
N ALA A 240 9.73 3.82 -11.79
CA ALA A 240 10.29 5.08 -11.31
C ALA A 240 9.77 5.45 -9.92
N ARG A 241 8.46 5.29 -9.67
CA ARG A 241 7.85 5.50 -8.34
C ARG A 241 8.40 4.53 -7.30
N ASN A 242 8.51 3.25 -7.62
CA ASN A 242 9.03 2.25 -6.68
C ASN A 242 10.46 2.55 -6.25
N VAL A 243 11.32 2.91 -7.21
CA VAL A 243 12.70 3.29 -6.91
C VAL A 243 12.75 4.62 -6.16
N MET A 244 11.91 5.60 -6.51
CA MET A 244 11.79 6.87 -5.79
C MET A 244 11.44 6.63 -4.31
N PHE A 245 10.45 5.79 -4.01
CA PHE A 245 10.08 5.46 -2.64
C PHE A 245 11.21 4.75 -1.88
N ALA A 246 11.93 3.83 -2.51
CA ALA A 246 13.10 3.19 -1.91
C ALA A 246 14.22 4.20 -1.58
N VAL A 247 14.43 5.20 -2.45
CA VAL A 247 15.40 6.29 -2.21
C VAL A 247 14.95 7.18 -1.06
N ILE A 248 13.67 7.51 -0.97
CA ILE A 248 13.09 8.28 0.13
C ILE A 248 13.22 7.54 1.46
N ASP A 249 12.92 6.23 1.47
CA ASP A 249 13.03 5.36 2.64
C ASP A 249 14.48 5.32 3.15
N LYS A 250 15.43 5.10 2.24
CA LYS A 250 16.86 5.13 2.55
C LYS A 250 17.27 6.48 3.17
N HIS A 251 16.82 7.59 2.60
CA HIS A 251 17.12 8.91 3.13
C HIS A 251 16.54 9.10 4.55
N ALA A 252 15.33 8.62 4.80
CA ALA A 252 14.69 8.69 6.09
C ALA A 252 15.37 7.80 7.14
N GLN A 253 15.84 6.61 6.76
CA GLN A 253 16.65 5.76 7.64
C GLN A 253 17.97 6.43 8.04
N GLU A 254 18.67 7.04 7.07
CA GLU A 254 19.95 7.72 7.32
C GLU A 254 19.79 9.01 8.13
N THR A 255 18.69 9.74 7.95
CA THR A 255 18.50 11.09 8.53
C THR A 255 17.66 11.09 9.80
N TYR A 256 16.61 10.28 9.85
CA TYR A 256 15.61 10.26 10.92
C TYR A 256 15.59 8.94 11.70
N HIS A 257 16.40 7.94 11.30
CA HIS A 257 16.42 6.61 11.92
C HIS A 257 15.03 5.94 11.96
N THR A 258 14.25 6.15 10.91
CA THR A 258 12.89 5.63 10.77
C THR A 258 12.69 4.93 9.44
N GLU A 259 11.76 3.97 9.41
CA GLU A 259 11.34 3.27 8.19
C GLU A 259 9.96 3.77 7.79
N LEU A 260 9.86 4.49 6.66
CA LEU A 260 8.63 5.18 6.28
C LEU A 260 7.60 4.25 5.63
N PHE A 261 8.04 3.15 5.02
CA PHE A 261 7.20 2.28 4.19
C PHE A 261 7.17 0.80 4.62
N GLU A 262 7.38 0.52 5.91
CA GLU A 262 7.10 -0.79 6.51
C GLU A 262 5.60 -1.14 6.54
#